data_AF-A0A8T5HG02-F1
#
_entry.id   AF-A0A8T5HG02-F1
#
_cell.length_a   1.000
_cell.length_b   1.000
_cell.length_c   1.000
_cell.angle_alpha   90.00
_cell.angle_beta   90.00
_cell.angle_gamma   90.00
#
_symmetry.space_group_name_H-M   'P 1'
#
loop_
_entity.id
_entity.type
_entity.pdbx_description
1 polymer ?
#
loop_
_entity_poly.entity_id
_entity_poly.type
_entity_poly.pdbx_seq_one_letter_code
_entity_poly.pdbx_strand_id
1 'polypeptide(L)' 'MSQLVYSGKSALIQDFILKTEPIFLRTDAHEMNCYVCKKGIQDGTSLTAKTLDSKNIMLCEKHFE' A
#
# COMPACT_ATOMS: atom_id res chain seq x y z
N MET A 1 9.91 -26.12 -16.83
CA MET A 1 10.49 -26.64 -15.57
C MET A 1 11.91 -26.10 -15.46
N SER A 2 12.11 -24.99 -14.76
CA SER A 2 13.45 -24.44 -14.51
C SER A 2 13.97 -25.01 -13.19
N GLN A 3 14.97 -25.88 -13.28
CA GLN A 3 15.72 -26.35 -12.11
C GLN A 3 16.75 -25.27 -11.75
N LEU A 4 16.66 -24.75 -10.53
CA LEU A 4 17.68 -23.87 -9.96
C LEU A 4 18.86 -24.71 -9.49
N VAL A 5 20.01 -24.48 -10.11
CA VAL A 5 21.30 -25.11 -9.80
C VAL A 5 21.72 -24.68 -8.39
N TYR A 6 21.72 -25.62 -7.45
CA TYR A 6 22.21 -25.41 -6.09
C TYR A 6 23.74 -25.35 -6.10
N SER A 7 24.30 -24.15 -5.93
CA SER A 7 25.73 -23.93 -5.71
C SER A 7 26.00 -23.88 -4.21
N GLY A 8 26.93 -24.73 -3.74
CA GLY A 8 27.21 -25.02 -2.34
C GLY A 8 27.69 -23.83 -1.50
N LYS A 9 26.75 -23.01 -1.02
CA LYS A 9 26.88 -22.17 0.17
C LYS A 9 25.61 -22.33 0.98
N SER A 10 25.75 -22.69 2.26
CA SER A 10 24.64 -22.90 3.19
C SER A 10 23.65 -21.73 3.11
N ALA A 11 22.49 -21.95 2.51
CA ALA A 11 21.41 -20.98 2.54
C ALA A 11 20.78 -21.04 3.92
N LEU A 12 20.89 -19.95 4.68
CA LEU A 12 20.07 -19.75 5.87
C LEU A 12 18.63 -19.56 5.40
N ILE A 13 17.82 -20.60 5.53
CA ILE A 13 16.37 -20.50 5.35
C ILE A 13 15.83 -19.94 6.68
N GLN A 14 15.34 -18.70 6.64
CA GLN A 14 14.66 -18.11 7.78
C GLN A 14 13.19 -18.51 7.75
N ASP A 15 12.77 -19.34 8.69
CA ASP A 15 11.35 -19.65 8.89
C ASP A 15 10.63 -18.39 9.39
N PHE A 16 9.75 -17.82 8.55
CA PHE A 16 8.84 -16.75 8.96
C PHE A 16 7.69 -17.35 9.77
N ILE A 17 7.89 -17.50 11.08
CA ILE A 17 6.82 -17.88 12.01
C ILE A 17 5.99 -16.63 12.29
N LEU A 18 4.90 -16.45 11.54
CA LEU A 18 3.92 -15.41 11.83
C LEU A 18 3.19 -15.76 13.13
N LYS A 19 3.36 -14.94 14.17
CA LYS A 19 2.55 -15.07 15.39
C LYS A 19 1.11 -14.71 15.06
N THR A 20 0.20 -15.68 15.18
CA THR A 20 -1.24 -15.53 14.89
C THR A 20 -2.06 -15.19 16.13
N GLU A 21 -1.42 -14.75 17.21
CA GLU A 21 -2.13 -14.26 18.39
C GLU A 21 -3.07 -13.13 17.99
N PRO A 22 -4.36 -13.16 18.41
CA PRO A 22 -5.32 -12.12 18.07
C PRO A 22 -4.93 -10.83 18.79
N ILE A 23 -4.21 -9.96 18.08
CA ILE A 23 -3.89 -8.62 18.52
C ILE A 23 -5.06 -7.71 18.12
N PHE A 24 -5.67 -7.06 19.11
CA PHE A 24 -6.63 -6.00 18.84
C PHE A 24 -5.89 -4.75 18.35
N LEU A 25 -5.75 -4.64 17.02
CA LEU A 25 -5.21 -3.45 16.37
C LEU A 25 -6.30 -2.36 16.37
N ARG A 26 -6.10 -1.30 17.16
CA ARG A 26 -6.86 -0.07 16.99
C ARG A 26 -6.34 0.61 15.74
N THR A 27 -7.20 0.75 14.74
CA THR A 27 -6.87 1.43 13.48
C THR A 27 -7.76 2.65 13.35
N ASP A 28 -7.15 3.78 13.01
CA ASP A 28 -7.85 4.99 12.65
C ASP A 28 -7.81 5.11 11.12
N ALA A 29 -8.97 4.91 10.50
CA ALA A 29 -9.14 5.07 9.06
C ALA A 29 -9.91 6.36 8.79
N HIS A 30 -9.36 7.22 7.93
CA HIS A 30 -10.03 8.43 7.46
C HIS A 30 -10.41 8.27 6.00
N GLU A 31 -11.63 8.68 5.66
CA GLU A 31 -12.07 8.72 4.27
C GLU A 31 -11.19 9.70 3.49
N MET A 32 -10.65 9.23 2.38
CA MET A 32 -9.79 9.99 1.49
C MET A 32 -10.57 10.38 0.24
N ASN A 33 -10.55 11.66 -0.06
CA ASN A 33 -11.24 12.27 -1.20
C ASN A 33 -10.25 13.08 -2.05
N CYS A 34 -10.54 13.21 -3.34
CA CYS A 34 -9.78 14.11 -4.20
C CYS A 34 -9.79 15.53 -3.60
N TYR A 35 -8.61 16.13 -3.46
CA TYR A 35 -8.44 17.45 -2.90
C TYR A 35 -9.25 18.52 -3.63
N VAL A 36 -9.42 18.37 -4.95
CA VAL A 36 -10.10 19.32 -5.84
C VAL A 36 -11.61 19.09 -5.90
N CYS A 37 -12.08 17.95 -6.43
CA CYS A 37 -13.52 17.71 -6.65
C CYS A 37 -14.25 16.99 -5.51
N LYS A 38 -13.52 16.63 -4.43
CA LYS A 38 -14.06 15.93 -3.25
C LYS A 38 -14.65 14.56 -3.51
N LYS A 39 -14.51 14.02 -4.72
CA LYS A 39 -14.91 12.64 -5.05
C LYS A 39 -13.99 11.64 -4.37
N GLY A 40 -14.60 10.61 -3.78
CA GLY A 40 -13.92 9.53 -3.11
C GLY A 40 -13.87 8.26 -3.95
N ILE A 41 -13.30 7.21 -3.37
CA ILE A 41 -13.28 5.86 -3.99
C ILE A 41 -14.71 5.33 -4.17
N GLN A 42 -15.62 5.68 -3.27
CA GLN A 42 -17.04 5.29 -3.34
C GLN A 42 -17.75 5.82 -4.59
N ASP A 43 -17.24 6.90 -5.19
CA ASP A 43 -17.78 7.48 -6.43
C ASP A 43 -17.22 6.80 -7.70
N GLY A 44 -16.54 5.65 -7.57
CA GLY A 44 -15.85 4.98 -8.68
C GLY A 44 -14.62 5.73 -9.18
N THR A 45 -14.06 6.62 -8.35
CA THR A 45 -12.92 7.47 -8.71
C THR A 45 -11.62 6.86 -8.18
N SER A 46 -10.60 6.72 -9.03
CA SER A 46 -9.25 6.36 -8.58
C SER A 46 -8.55 7.57 -7.95
N LEU A 47 -7.89 7.39 -6.82
CA LEU A 47 -7.14 8.43 -6.11
C LEU A 47 -5.65 8.08 -6.06
N THR A 48 -4.82 9.07 -6.35
CA THR A 48 -3.35 8.97 -6.30
C THR A 48 -2.81 9.99 -5.30
N ALA A 49 -1.91 9.54 -4.42
CA ALA A 49 -1.21 10.43 -3.50
C ALA A 49 -0.12 11.23 -4.25
N LYS A 50 -0.12 12.55 -4.08
CA LYS A 50 0.91 13.46 -4.60
C LYS A 50 1.41 14.33 -3.45
N THR A 51 2.73 14.46 -3.32
CA THR A 51 3.33 15.39 -2.36
C THR A 51 3.44 16.77 -3.01
N LEU A 52 2.79 17.76 -2.42
CA LEU A 52 2.85 19.17 -2.81
C LEU A 52 3.21 19.99 -1.58
N ASP A 53 4.26 20.83 -1.65
CA ASP A 53 4.72 21.69 -0.54
C ASP A 53 4.82 20.95 0.80
N SER A 54 5.43 19.76 0.79
CA SER A 54 5.59 18.87 1.95
C SER A 54 4.29 18.33 2.57
N LYS A 55 3.15 18.46 1.88
CA LYS A 55 1.88 17.84 2.26
C LYS A 55 1.49 16.76 1.24
N ASN A 56 0.98 15.63 1.74
CA ASN A 56 0.40 14.60 0.88
C ASN A 56 -1.06 14.93 0.62
N ILE A 57 -1.41 15.12 -0.65
CA ILE A 57 -2.79 15.32 -1.11
C ILE A 57 -3.20 14.14 -1.98
N MET A 58 -4.49 13.83 -1.98
CA MET A 58 -5.07 12.84 -2.89
C MET A 58 -5.65 13.56 -4.11
N LEU A 59 -5.31 13.12 -5.31
CA LEU A 59 -5.83 13.65 -6.56
C LEU A 59 -6.47 12.54 -7.38
N CYS A 60 -7.60 12.81 -8.02
CA CYS A 60 -8.14 11.85 -8.97
C CYS A 60 -7.43 11.95 -10.32
N GLU A 61 -7.62 10.95 -11.18
CA GLU A 61 -7.06 10.91 -12.54
C GLU A 61 -7.20 12.23 -13.31
N LYS A 62 -8.34 12.92 -13.16
CA LYS A 62 -8.62 14.20 -13.86
C LYS A 62 -7.89 15.41 -13.31
N HIS A 63 -7.47 15.37 -12.05
CA HIS A 63 -6.79 16.48 -11.37
C HIS A 63 -5.33 16.17 -11.05
N PHE A 64 -4.83 15.02 -11.49
CA PHE A 64 -3.44 14.63 -11.30
C PHE A 64 -2.52 15.27 -12.35
N GLU A 65 -3.07 15.50 -13.56
CA GLU A 65 -2.42 16.18 -14.70
C GLU A 65 -1.85 17.56 -14.32
#